data_AF-A0A356FES4-F1
#
_entry.id   AF-A0A356FES4-F1
#
_cell.length_a   1.000
_cell.length_b   1.000
_cell.length_c   1.000
_cell.angle_alpha   90.00
_cell.angle_beta   90.00
_cell.angle_gamma   90.00
#
_symmetry.space_group_name_H-M   'P 1'
#
loop_
_entity.id
_entity.type
_entity.pdbx_description
1 polymer ?
#
loop_
_entity_poly.entity_id
_entity_poly.type
_entity_poly.pdbx_seq_one_letter_code
_entity_poly.pdbx_strand_id
1 'polypeptide(L)'
;MGRFSGGRKPESRKTLFALVILFASGCHDWRGTDTVEVLSEMPSPDGKFIATSFYCEGGGAAGYCYWNASLRRAEEQLNQRDGLLGKHKTWKGFSGIELRWIDDSHLEVSYRQAKGPAYRDNNSVRVESKQGIAIHYIVTN
;
A
#
# COMPACT_ATOMS: atom_id res chain seq x y z
N MET A 1 -11.64 -68.29 38.37
CA MET A 1 -11.67 -69.41 37.39
C MET A 1 -12.77 -69.10 36.37
N GLY A 2 -12.55 -69.33 35.06
CA GLY A 2 -13.47 -68.94 33.95
C GLY A 2 -13.40 -67.43 33.60
N ARG A 3 -13.26 -66.91 32.36
CA ARG A 3 -13.51 -67.40 30.97
C ARG A 3 -14.95 -67.90 30.77
N PHE A 4 -15.74 -67.57 29.75
CA PHE A 4 -15.58 -67.03 28.37
C PHE A 4 -16.92 -66.36 27.94
N SER A 5 -17.13 -65.60 26.84
CA SER A 5 -16.33 -64.91 25.81
C SER A 5 -17.27 -64.04 24.92
N GLY A 6 -16.75 -63.18 24.03
CA GLY A 6 -17.42 -62.85 22.74
C GLY A 6 -18.16 -61.51 22.58
N GLY A 7 -17.53 -60.56 21.88
CA GLY A 7 -18.19 -59.35 21.33
C GLY A 7 -17.26 -58.64 20.33
N ARG A 8 -17.60 -58.64 19.03
CA ARG A 8 -16.73 -58.11 17.95
C ARG A 8 -17.05 -56.64 17.62
N LYS A 9 -16.01 -55.91 17.18
CA LYS A 9 -15.98 -54.52 16.66
C LYS A 9 -17.02 -54.27 15.53
N PRO A 10 -17.46 -53.01 15.30
CA PRO A 10 -16.66 -51.98 14.61
C PRO A 10 -16.59 -50.64 15.39
N GLU A 11 -15.41 -50.00 15.52
CA GLU A 11 -14.85 -49.05 14.55
C GLU A 11 -15.74 -47.81 14.31
N SER A 12 -15.59 -46.80 15.19
CA SER A 12 -15.91 -45.41 14.87
C SER A 12 -14.71 -44.53 15.23
N ARG A 13 -13.60 -44.71 14.50
CA ARG A 13 -12.51 -43.73 14.49
C ARG A 13 -13.02 -42.45 13.83
N LYS A 14 -13.53 -41.52 14.63
CA LYS A 14 -13.84 -40.16 14.17
C LYS A 14 -12.53 -39.40 13.99
N THR A 15 -11.86 -39.66 12.86
CA THR A 15 -10.72 -38.88 12.40
C THR A 15 -11.18 -37.43 12.25
N LEU A 16 -10.74 -36.55 13.15
CA LEU A 16 -10.84 -35.11 12.90
C LEU A 16 -9.94 -34.81 11.71
N PHE A 17 -10.54 -34.56 10.55
CA PHE A 17 -9.85 -33.86 9.49
C PHE A 17 -9.63 -32.43 9.96
N ALA A 18 -8.40 -32.12 10.37
CA ALA A 18 -7.96 -30.75 10.54
C ALA A 18 -8.05 -30.07 9.17
N LEU A 19 -9.06 -29.21 8.99
CA LEU A 19 -9.20 -28.36 7.80
C LEU A 19 -8.11 -27.29 7.86
N VAL A 20 -6.90 -27.66 7.43
CA VAL A 20 -5.82 -26.71 7.20
C VAL A 20 -6.21 -25.87 5.99
N ILE A 21 -6.88 -24.75 6.25
CA ILE A 21 -7.15 -23.74 5.23
C ILE A 21 -5.82 -23.06 4.91
N LEU A 22 -5.09 -23.64 3.95
CA LEU A 22 -4.00 -22.98 3.24
C LEU A 22 -4.59 -21.82 2.44
N PHE A 23 -4.86 -20.70 3.10
CA PHE A 23 -4.91 -19.40 2.45
C PHE A 23 -3.51 -19.06 1.96
N ALA A 24 -3.13 -19.67 0.84
CA ALA A 24 -2.09 -19.16 -0.06
C ALA A 24 -2.62 -17.92 -0.81
N SER A 25 -3.25 -17.00 -0.08
CA SER A 25 -3.25 -15.60 -0.44
C SER A 25 -1.79 -15.20 -0.43
N GLY A 26 -1.19 -15.09 -1.61
CA GLY A 26 0.12 -14.50 -1.74
C GLY A 26 0.03 -13.05 -1.28
N CYS A 27 0.28 -12.81 0.01
CA CYS A 27 0.53 -11.48 0.52
C CYS A 27 1.72 -10.94 -0.26
N HIS A 28 1.43 -10.10 -1.25
CA HIS A 28 2.40 -9.20 -1.82
C HIS A 28 2.78 -8.26 -0.68
N ASP A 29 3.77 -8.69 0.11
CA ASP A 29 4.28 -7.88 1.19
C ASP A 29 5.01 -6.70 0.56
N TRP A 30 4.36 -5.55 0.59
CA TRP A 30 4.92 -4.31 0.10
C TRP A 30 6.14 -3.89 0.94
N ARG A 31 6.31 -4.45 2.15
CA ARG A 31 7.48 -4.30 3.03
C ARG A 31 8.70 -5.08 2.52
N GLY A 32 8.95 -5.05 1.21
CA GLY A 32 10.16 -5.59 0.61
C GLY A 32 11.42 -4.86 1.08
N THR A 33 12.57 -5.15 0.45
CA THR A 33 13.87 -4.52 0.78
C THR A 33 13.98 -3.07 0.29
N ASP A 34 12.88 -2.32 0.29
CA ASP A 34 12.84 -0.92 -0.09
C ASP A 34 13.29 -0.05 1.08
N THR A 35 14.16 0.92 0.80
CA THR A 35 14.35 2.05 1.70
C THR A 35 13.25 3.06 1.41
N VAL A 36 12.50 3.46 2.45
CA VAL A 36 11.46 4.49 2.36
C VAL A 36 11.84 5.63 3.32
N GLU A 37 12.04 6.82 2.77
CA GLU A 37 12.30 8.04 3.52
C GLU A 37 11.02 8.90 3.52
N VAL A 38 10.42 9.09 4.69
CA VAL A 38 9.28 10.00 4.85
C VAL A 38 9.80 11.43 4.89
N LEU A 39 9.37 12.24 3.93
CA LEU A 39 9.78 13.64 3.77
C LEU A 39 8.82 14.60 4.48
N SER A 40 7.53 14.26 4.51
CA SER A 40 6.52 14.95 5.30
C SER A 40 5.37 14.01 5.63
N GLU A 41 4.79 14.15 6.81
CA GLU A 41 3.57 13.44 7.20
C GLU A 41 2.60 14.43 7.87
N MET A 42 1.37 14.46 7.38
CA MET A 42 0.34 15.43 7.77
C MET A 42 -0.99 14.74 8.09
N PRO A 43 -1.44 14.73 9.35
CA PRO A 43 -2.80 14.30 9.67
C PRO A 43 -3.82 15.28 9.07
N SER A 44 -5.01 14.78 8.73
CA SER A 44 -6.18 15.62 8.43
C SER A 44 -6.58 16.45 9.65
N PRO A 45 -7.33 17.55 9.50
CA PRO A 45 -7.76 18.38 10.64
C PRO A 45 -8.58 17.59 11.68
N ASP A 46 -9.40 16.63 11.23
CA ASP A 46 -10.12 15.67 12.07
C ASP A 46 -9.28 14.47 12.58
N GLY A 47 -8.02 14.35 12.17
CA GLY A 47 -7.08 13.30 12.54
C GLY A 47 -7.40 11.89 12.02
N LYS A 48 -8.43 11.70 11.18
CA LYS A 48 -8.82 10.36 10.67
C LYS A 48 -7.91 9.83 9.56
N PHE A 49 -7.28 10.72 8.82
CA PHE A 49 -6.42 10.39 7.69
C PHE A 49 -5.02 10.97 7.89
N ILE A 50 -4.06 10.37 7.20
CA ILE A 50 -2.69 10.85 7.14
C ILE A 50 -2.27 10.88 5.67
N ALA A 51 -1.84 12.06 5.23
CA ALA A 51 -1.19 12.28 3.95
C ALA A 51 0.33 12.27 4.17
N THR A 52 1.06 11.46 3.40
CA THR A 52 2.52 11.29 3.57
C THR A 52 3.22 11.51 2.24
N SER A 53 4.19 12.42 2.18
CA SER A 53 5.12 12.54 1.04
C SER A 53 6.41 11.82 1.36
N PHE A 54 6.91 11.03 0.41
CA PHE A 54 8.05 10.15 0.64
C PHE A 54 8.93 10.00 -0.59
N TYR A 55 10.18 9.68 -0.34
CA TYR A 55 11.11 9.10 -1.29
C TYR A 55 11.20 7.59 -1.05
N CYS A 56 11.35 6.81 -2.11
CA CYS A 56 11.55 5.37 -2.01
C CYS A 56 12.54 4.87 -3.06
N GLU A 57 13.43 3.99 -2.63
CA GLU A 57 14.37 3.27 -3.49
C GLU A 57 14.44 1.78 -3.13
N GLY A 58 14.77 0.93 -4.11
CA GLY A 58 14.78 -0.52 -3.96
C GLY A 58 15.03 -1.25 -5.27
N GLY A 59 14.62 -2.51 -5.37
CA GLY A 59 14.65 -3.28 -6.62
C GLY A 59 15.97 -4.00 -6.94
N GLY A 60 16.89 -4.10 -5.99
CA GLY A 60 18.13 -4.88 -6.13
C GLY A 60 19.01 -4.39 -7.28
N ALA A 61 19.55 -5.31 -8.08
CA ALA A 61 20.55 -5.02 -9.12
C ALA A 61 20.05 -4.09 -10.26
N ALA A 62 18.75 -4.03 -10.50
CA ALA A 62 18.18 -3.12 -11.52
C ALA A 62 17.93 -1.70 -10.97
N GLY A 63 17.57 -1.61 -9.69
CA GLY A 63 17.27 -0.36 -9.01
C GLY A 63 15.98 0.33 -9.45
N TYR A 64 15.34 1.04 -8.52
CA TYR A 64 14.49 2.19 -8.80
C TYR A 64 14.61 3.20 -7.68
N CYS A 65 14.30 4.46 -8.00
CA CYS A 65 14.13 5.54 -7.05
C CYS A 65 12.98 6.43 -7.52
N TYR A 66 12.13 6.90 -6.60
CA TYR A 66 10.99 7.76 -6.94
C TYR A 66 10.51 8.56 -5.73
N TRP A 67 9.80 9.66 -6.02
CA TRP A 67 9.03 10.40 -5.03
C TRP A 67 7.54 10.16 -5.29
N ASN A 68 6.75 10.02 -4.22
CA ASN A 68 5.29 9.98 -4.34
C ASN A 68 4.62 10.59 -3.09
N ALA A 69 3.31 10.76 -3.16
CA ALA A 69 2.44 10.99 -2.01
C ALA A 69 1.59 9.74 -1.77
N SER A 70 1.24 9.45 -0.53
CA SER A 70 0.17 8.50 -0.18
C SER A 70 -0.86 9.18 0.70
N LEU A 71 -2.07 8.65 0.70
CA LEU A 71 -3.15 8.99 1.62
C LEU A 71 -3.67 7.69 2.22
N ARG A 72 -3.72 7.61 3.54
CA ARG A 72 -4.11 6.44 4.33
C ARG A 72 -4.98 6.86 5.52
N ARG A 73 -5.67 5.92 6.15
CA ARG A 73 -6.26 6.14 7.49
C ARG A 73 -5.14 6.24 8.53
N ALA A 74 -5.39 6.93 9.64
CA ALA A 74 -4.37 7.13 10.67
C ALA A 74 -3.83 5.81 11.25
N GLU A 75 -4.70 4.79 11.37
CA GLU A 75 -4.41 3.43 11.84
C GLU A 75 -3.77 2.51 10.79
N GLU A 76 -3.80 2.87 9.50
CA GLU A 76 -3.16 2.11 8.42
C GLU A 76 -1.65 2.41 8.38
N GLN A 77 -0.82 1.44 8.01
CA GLN A 77 0.62 1.70 7.78
C GLN A 77 0.86 2.31 6.40
N LEU A 78 1.93 3.11 6.25
CA LEU A 78 2.36 3.65 4.96
C LEU A 78 2.78 2.53 4.01
N ASN A 79 1.96 2.28 2.97
CA ASN A 79 2.33 1.44 1.84
C ASN A 79 2.86 2.32 0.70
N GLN A 80 4.17 2.25 0.45
CA GLN A 80 4.86 3.04 -0.57
C GLN A 80 4.42 2.70 -2.02
N ARG A 81 3.74 1.57 -2.23
CA ARG A 81 3.14 1.20 -3.53
C ARG A 81 1.78 1.84 -3.77
N ASP A 82 1.10 2.27 -2.71
CA ASP A 82 -0.20 2.92 -2.76
C ASP A 82 -0.03 4.45 -2.90
N GLY A 83 0.66 4.84 -3.98
CA GLY A 83 0.98 6.23 -4.29
C GLY A 83 -0.11 6.93 -5.12
N LEU A 84 -0.32 8.21 -4.87
CA LEU A 84 -1.35 9.05 -5.52
C LEU A 84 -0.96 9.48 -6.94
N LEU A 85 0.35 9.64 -7.21
CA LEU A 85 0.88 10.09 -8.48
C LEU A 85 1.38 8.91 -9.33
N GLY A 86 1.29 9.07 -10.66
CA GLY A 86 1.96 8.22 -11.63
C GLY A 86 1.23 6.92 -11.97
N LYS A 87 1.33 6.51 -13.23
CA LYS A 87 0.87 5.21 -13.73
C LYS A 87 1.74 4.06 -13.20
N HIS A 88 3.06 4.26 -13.18
CA HIS A 88 4.03 3.28 -12.70
C HIS A 88 4.63 3.76 -11.38
N LYS A 89 4.25 3.11 -10.27
CA LYS A 89 4.54 3.60 -8.91
C LYS A 89 6.04 3.62 -8.58
N THR A 90 6.86 2.83 -9.25
CA THR A 90 8.33 2.80 -9.09
C THR A 90 9.08 3.83 -9.95
N TRP A 91 8.40 4.61 -10.80
CA TRP A 91 9.08 5.43 -11.81
C TRP A 91 9.25 6.89 -11.38
N LYS A 92 10.51 7.37 -11.45
CA LYS A 92 10.93 8.76 -11.23
C LYS A 92 10.29 9.76 -12.21
N GLY A 93 9.03 10.11 -12.00
CA GLY A 93 8.32 11.15 -12.76
C GLY A 93 8.19 12.50 -12.06
N PHE A 94 8.34 12.53 -10.72
CA PHE A 94 7.95 13.62 -9.83
C PHE A 94 9.04 13.93 -8.79
N SER A 95 9.03 15.14 -8.23
CA SER A 95 9.89 15.57 -7.13
C SER A 95 9.30 16.80 -6.43
N GLY A 96 9.86 17.19 -5.27
CA GLY A 96 9.43 18.40 -4.54
C GLY A 96 7.94 18.34 -4.17
N ILE A 97 7.51 17.21 -3.60
CA ILE A 97 6.11 16.96 -3.27
C ILE A 97 5.79 17.60 -1.91
N GLU A 98 4.90 18.57 -1.94
CA GLU A 98 4.35 19.28 -0.80
C GLU A 98 2.87 18.90 -0.64
N LEU A 99 2.43 18.76 0.62
CA LEU A 99 1.08 18.38 1.00
C LEU A 99 0.43 19.50 1.79
N ARG A 100 -0.88 19.67 1.61
CA ARG A 100 -1.66 20.63 2.39
C ARG A 100 -3.11 20.20 2.47
N TRP A 101 -3.62 19.99 3.68
CA TRP A 101 -5.06 19.84 3.88
C TRP A 101 -5.76 21.19 3.68
N ILE A 102 -6.86 21.19 2.92
CA ILE A 102 -7.74 22.35 2.76
C ILE A 102 -8.84 22.28 3.83
N ASP A 103 -9.43 21.09 3.98
CA ASP A 103 -10.40 20.72 5.03
C ASP A 103 -10.39 19.18 5.21
N ASP A 104 -11.30 18.62 6.01
CA ASP A 104 -11.42 17.19 6.30
C ASP A 104 -11.78 16.30 5.10
N SER A 105 -12.08 16.89 3.94
CA SER A 105 -12.51 16.22 2.71
C SER A 105 -11.68 16.57 1.47
N HIS A 106 -10.78 17.55 1.56
CA HIS A 106 -9.98 18.03 0.42
C HIS A 106 -8.49 18.12 0.76
N LEU A 107 -7.66 17.35 0.03
CA LEU A 107 -6.21 17.36 0.10
C LEU A 107 -5.61 18.04 -1.14
N GLU A 108 -4.65 18.94 -0.95
CA GLU A 108 -3.82 19.49 -2.02
C GLU A 108 -2.45 18.80 -2.05
N VAL A 109 -2.01 18.44 -3.26
CA VAL A 109 -0.70 17.84 -3.55
C VAL A 109 -0.01 18.70 -4.61
N SER A 110 0.97 19.48 -4.15
CA SER A 110 1.81 20.33 -5.00
C SER A 110 3.11 19.59 -5.35
N TYR A 111 3.54 19.59 -6.61
CA TYR A 111 4.73 18.84 -7.02
C TYR A 111 5.36 19.35 -8.32
N ARG A 112 6.67 19.13 -8.47
CA ARG A 112 7.37 19.26 -9.76
C ARG A 112 7.29 17.95 -10.52
N GLN A 113 7.21 18.03 -11.86
CA GLN A 113 7.21 16.84 -12.72
C GLN A 113 8.23 16.95 -13.85
N ALA A 114 8.88 15.83 -14.14
CA ALA A 114 9.80 15.72 -15.27
C ALA A 114 9.06 15.93 -16.59
N LYS A 115 9.59 16.80 -17.45
CA LYS A 115 9.03 17.12 -18.77
C LYS A 115 9.85 16.42 -19.84
N GLY A 116 9.25 15.50 -20.58
CA GLY A 116 9.88 14.79 -21.68
C GLY A 116 9.05 13.61 -22.18
N PRO A 117 9.28 13.10 -23.41
CA PRO A 117 8.48 12.03 -23.99
C PRO A 117 8.44 10.76 -23.14
N ALA A 118 9.57 10.40 -22.52
CA ALA A 118 9.70 9.23 -21.65
C ALA A 118 8.72 9.24 -20.46
N TYR A 119 8.41 10.42 -19.91
CA TYR A 119 7.56 10.54 -18.73
C TYR A 119 6.07 10.77 -19.06
N ARG A 120 5.71 10.94 -20.34
CA ARG A 120 4.36 11.34 -20.76
C ARG A 120 3.28 10.36 -20.32
N ASP A 121 3.51 9.07 -20.51
CA ASP A 121 2.57 8.02 -20.11
C ASP A 121 2.48 7.88 -18.58
N ASN A 122 3.63 7.92 -17.89
CA ASN A 122 3.67 7.86 -16.43
C ASN A 122 2.92 9.02 -15.78
N ASN A 123 3.19 10.25 -16.22
CA ASN A 123 2.70 11.48 -15.60
C ASN A 123 1.25 11.80 -16.01
N SER A 124 0.60 10.94 -16.80
CA SER A 124 -0.80 11.09 -17.22
C SER A 124 -1.81 10.68 -16.13
N VAL A 125 -1.41 9.84 -15.18
CA VAL A 125 -2.31 9.27 -14.15
C VAL A 125 -2.11 9.95 -12.80
N ARG A 126 -3.23 10.32 -12.17
CA ARG A 126 -3.35 10.73 -10.77
C ARG A 126 -4.57 10.04 -10.16
N VAL A 127 -4.61 9.98 -8.83
CA VAL A 127 -5.77 9.49 -8.06
C VAL A 127 -6.63 10.71 -7.70
N GLU A 128 -7.74 10.92 -8.40
CA GLU A 128 -8.60 12.11 -8.21
C GLU A 128 -9.31 12.13 -6.83
N SER A 129 -9.59 10.95 -6.26
CA SER A 129 -10.12 10.82 -4.90
C SER A 129 -9.77 9.46 -4.28
N LYS A 130 -9.71 9.41 -2.94
CA LYS A 130 -9.44 8.18 -2.17
C LYS A 130 -10.10 8.24 -0.80
N GLN A 131 -10.75 7.15 -0.38
CA GLN A 131 -11.43 7.02 0.93
C GLN A 131 -12.46 8.13 1.25
N GLY A 132 -12.99 8.82 0.23
CA GLY A 132 -13.91 9.96 0.37
C GLY A 132 -13.26 11.34 0.31
N ILE A 133 -11.92 11.40 0.34
CA ILE A 133 -11.13 12.63 0.18
C ILE A 133 -10.93 12.93 -1.30
N ALA A 134 -11.26 14.14 -1.74
CA ALA A 134 -10.90 14.66 -3.06
C ALA A 134 -9.47 15.20 -3.06
N ILE A 135 -8.73 14.98 -4.14
CA ILE A 135 -7.30 15.31 -4.23
C ILE A 135 -7.06 16.31 -5.36
N HIS A 136 -6.56 17.49 -4.99
CA HIS A 136 -6.26 18.59 -5.91
C HIS A 136 -4.76 18.62 -6.22
N TYR A 137 -4.42 18.69 -7.50
CA TYR A 137 -3.03 18.59 -7.97
C TYR A 137 -2.54 19.90 -8.54
N ILE A 138 -1.43 20.41 -8.00
CA ILE A 138 -0.78 21.64 -8.50
C ILE A 138 0.63 21.28 -9.01
N VAL A 139 0.88 21.56 -10.29
CA VAL A 139 2.22 21.39 -10.87
C VAL A 139 3.03 22.66 -10.64
N THR A 140 4.08 22.56 -9.81
CA THR A 140 5.07 23.62 -9.60
C THR A 140 6.22 23.48 -10.62
N ASN A 141 6.82 24.60 -11.03
CA ASN A 141 7.97 24.62 -11.95
C ASN A 141 9.30 24.54 -11.17
#